data_AF-A0AAV5AX95-F1
#
_entry.id   AF-A0AAV5AX95-F1
#
_cell.length_a   1.000
_cell.length_b   1.000
_cell.length_c   1.000
_cell.angle_alpha   90.00
_cell.angle_beta   90.00
_cell.angle_gamma   90.00
#
_symmetry.space_group_name_H-M   'P 1'
#
loop_
_entity.id
_entity.type
_entity.pdbx_description
1 polymer ?
#
loop_
_entity_poly.entity_id
_entity_poly.type
_entity_poly.pdbx_seq_one_letter_code
_entity_poly.pdbx_strand_id
1 'polypeptide(L)'
;MKRKKIDYFFITLKGIAMGAADVVPGVSGGTIAFIAGIYEELISSINNINLKAFKILKNDGFNTFWKHINGNFFLALLSGIFISILSLAKGVKWLLENEPIGVWSFFFGLMIASIFFLAKDIQKWGFVTILAMLFSGIIAYIITIIPPLASHSGLVYIFFSGALAICAMILPGISGAFILVLLGAYHTILVALDNWNLSIIGVFALGAIFGILSFSKALKWLFTHYRNTTIAGLTGFIIGSLNKVWPWKEVLRYGTDSHGNQVAIWEKSILPTTYDGNPQIIMAISLAFVGFSLLYGLEKWASSLKKN
;
A
#
# COMPACT_ATOMS: atom_id res chain seq x y z
N MET A 1 22.84 -14.17 -3.24
CA MET A 1 22.74 -14.80 -4.57
C MET A 1 22.85 -13.71 -5.63
N LYS A 2 23.69 -13.86 -6.67
CA LYS A 2 23.69 -12.91 -7.80
C LYS A 2 22.40 -13.14 -8.61
N ARG A 3 21.55 -12.11 -8.70
CA ARG A 3 20.33 -12.16 -9.51
C ARG A 3 20.64 -12.30 -10.98
N LYS A 4 19.84 -13.10 -11.69
CA LYS A 4 19.83 -13.17 -13.15
C LYS A 4 19.05 -11.95 -13.69
N LYS A 5 19.30 -11.57 -14.95
CA LYS A 5 18.57 -10.45 -15.59
C LYS A 5 17.04 -10.65 -15.58
N ILE A 6 16.59 -11.90 -15.68
CA ILE A 6 15.17 -12.26 -15.64
C ILE A 6 14.52 -11.93 -14.30
N ASP A 7 15.26 -12.00 -13.18
CA ASP A 7 14.72 -11.66 -11.86
C ASP A 7 14.34 -10.18 -11.79
N TYR A 8 15.15 -9.31 -12.40
CA TYR A 8 14.87 -7.89 -12.47
C TYR A 8 13.67 -7.56 -13.37
N PHE A 9 13.49 -8.31 -14.46
CA PHE A 9 12.28 -8.20 -15.27
C PHE A 9 11.02 -8.52 -14.45
N PHE A 10 11.04 -9.60 -13.65
CA PHE A 10 9.93 -9.90 -12.74
C PHE A 10 9.74 -8.85 -11.65
N ILE A 11 10.82 -8.26 -11.11
CA ILE A 11 10.70 -7.15 -10.15
C ILE A 11 10.04 -5.94 -10.80
N THR A 12 10.36 -5.62 -12.05
CA THR A 12 9.68 -4.55 -12.79
C THR A 12 8.20 -4.85 -12.99
N LEU A 13 7.81 -6.08 -13.34
CA LEU A 13 6.39 -6.45 -13.41
C LEU A 13 5.68 -6.30 -12.06
N LYS A 14 6.34 -6.66 -10.96
CA LYS A 14 5.81 -6.44 -9.60
C LYS A 14 5.68 -4.95 -9.30
N GLY A 15 6.63 -4.13 -9.73
CA GLY A 15 6.55 -2.67 -9.67
C GLY A 15 5.37 -2.12 -10.45
N ILE A 16 5.08 -2.66 -11.64
CA ILE A 16 3.90 -2.27 -12.41
C ILE A 16 2.62 -2.58 -11.64
N ALA A 17 2.50 -3.78 -11.07
CA ALA A 17 1.34 -4.15 -10.26
C ALA A 17 1.19 -3.26 -9.01
N MET A 18 2.30 -2.92 -8.35
CA MET A 18 2.30 -1.99 -7.20
C MET A 18 1.82 -0.60 -7.62
N GLY A 19 2.34 -0.04 -8.72
CA GLY A 19 1.92 1.27 -9.21
C GLY A 19 0.46 1.29 -9.64
N ALA A 20 -0.07 0.20 -10.19
CA ALA A 20 -1.48 0.10 -10.57
C ALA A 20 -2.39 0.10 -9.33
N ALA A 21 -1.97 -0.58 -8.27
CA ALA A 21 -2.66 -0.58 -6.99
C ALA A 21 -2.63 0.79 -6.29
N ASP A 22 -1.51 1.52 -6.35
CA ASP A 22 -1.41 2.86 -5.75
C ASP A 22 -2.31 3.91 -6.43
N VAL A 23 -2.76 3.67 -7.66
CA VAL A 23 -3.77 4.52 -8.32
C VAL A 23 -5.16 4.28 -7.73
N VAL A 24 -5.41 3.11 -7.14
CA VAL A 24 -6.71 2.76 -6.57
C VAL A 24 -6.78 3.21 -5.11
N PRO A 25 -7.68 4.14 -4.76
CA PRO A 25 -7.79 4.61 -3.37
C PRO A 25 -8.01 3.45 -2.40
N GLY A 26 -7.36 3.44 -1.24
CA GLY A 26 -7.57 2.36 -0.26
C GLY A 26 -6.95 1.00 -0.61
N VAL A 27 -6.31 0.84 -1.77
CA VAL A 27 -5.39 -0.26 -2.05
C VAL A 27 -3.97 0.29 -1.95
N SER A 28 -3.10 -0.39 -1.21
CA SER A 28 -1.71 0.01 -1.05
C SER A 28 -0.79 -0.84 -1.94
N GLY A 29 0.16 -0.21 -2.62
CA GLY A 29 1.27 -0.89 -3.28
C GLY A 29 2.07 -1.76 -2.30
N GLY A 30 2.10 -1.42 -1.00
CA GLY A 30 2.62 -2.28 0.06
C GLY A 30 1.92 -3.64 0.15
N THR A 31 0.59 -3.70 -0.06
CA THR A 31 -0.16 -4.95 -0.15
C THR A 31 0.32 -5.80 -1.31
N ILE A 32 0.49 -5.19 -2.49
CA ILE A 32 1.00 -5.89 -3.68
C ILE A 32 2.44 -6.34 -3.50
N ALA A 33 3.30 -5.53 -2.88
CA ALA A 33 4.67 -5.91 -2.56
C ALA A 33 4.73 -7.15 -1.65
N PHE A 34 3.81 -7.20 -0.67
CA PHE A 34 3.70 -8.31 0.28
C PHE A 34 3.31 -9.60 -0.42
N ILE A 35 2.19 -9.51 -1.15
CA ILE A 35 1.66 -10.56 -2.00
C ILE A 35 2.71 -11.08 -2.98
N ALA A 36 3.43 -10.18 -3.65
CA ALA A 36 4.41 -10.56 -4.65
C ALA A 36 5.72 -11.09 -4.04
N GLY A 37 5.80 -11.24 -2.71
CA GLY A 37 6.94 -11.80 -2.01
C GLY A 37 8.20 -10.94 -2.08
N ILE A 38 8.07 -9.64 -2.35
CA ILE A 38 9.18 -8.68 -2.40
C ILE A 38 9.18 -7.71 -1.22
N TYR A 39 8.19 -7.78 -0.34
CA TYR A 39 8.05 -6.84 0.77
C TYR A 39 9.19 -6.89 1.77
N GLU A 40 9.54 -8.07 2.29
CA GLU A 40 10.64 -8.19 3.26
C GLU A 40 11.96 -7.64 2.67
N GLU A 41 12.18 -7.88 1.38
CA GLU A 41 13.32 -7.32 0.66
C GLU A 41 13.23 -5.80 0.50
N LEU A 42 12.05 -5.26 0.17
CA LEU A 42 11.80 -3.82 0.11
C LEU A 42 12.12 -3.16 1.46
N ILE A 43 11.55 -3.67 2.55
CA ILE A 43 11.81 -3.17 3.92
C ILE A 43 13.29 -3.26 4.27
N SER A 44 13.95 -4.38 3.98
CA SER A 44 15.36 -4.56 4.27
C SER A 44 16.25 -3.61 3.44
N SER A 45 15.90 -3.39 2.17
CA SER A 45 16.62 -2.48 1.27
C SER A 45 16.45 -1.02 1.71
N ILE A 46 15.24 -0.61 2.11
CA ILE A 46 14.98 0.71 2.70
C ILE A 46 15.78 0.88 4.00
N ASN A 47 15.77 -0.13 4.88
CA ASN A 47 16.53 -0.10 6.13
C ASN A 47 18.05 0.04 5.91
N ASN A 48 18.57 -0.42 4.77
CA ASN A 48 19.99 -0.24 4.42
C ASN A 48 20.32 1.21 4.03
N ILE A 49 19.32 2.04 3.71
CA ILE A 49 19.50 3.49 3.51
C ILE A 49 19.61 4.14 4.90
N ASN A 50 20.82 4.22 5.42
CA ASN A 50 21.09 4.76 6.75
C ASN A 50 22.44 5.52 6.76
N LEU A 51 22.86 6.03 7.92
CA LEU A 51 24.12 6.77 8.05
C LEU A 51 25.36 5.97 7.58
N LYS A 52 25.33 4.64 7.67
CA LYS A 52 26.39 3.77 7.15
C LYS A 52 26.43 3.82 5.62
N ALA A 53 25.29 3.82 4.95
CA ALA A 53 25.23 3.95 3.50
C ALA A 53 25.84 5.27 3.01
N PHE A 54 25.57 6.38 3.69
CA PHE A 54 26.20 7.67 3.37
C PHE A 54 27.72 7.65 3.58
N LYS A 55 28.21 6.98 4.65
CA LYS A 55 29.64 6.77 4.86
C LYS A 55 30.28 5.92 3.75
N ILE A 56 29.62 4.84 3.33
CA ILE A 56 30.06 3.99 2.22
C ILE A 56 30.13 4.79 0.92
N LEU A 57 29.12 5.63 0.64
CA LEU A 57 29.13 6.49 -0.54
C LEU A 57 30.34 7.44 -0.55
N LYS A 58 30.65 8.05 0.61
CA LYS A 58 31.75 9.00 0.76
C LYS A 58 33.13 8.32 0.69
N ASN A 59 33.29 7.14 1.30
CA ASN A 59 34.60 6.51 1.48
C ASN A 59 34.91 5.44 0.41
N ASP A 60 33.91 4.66 -0.01
CA ASP A 60 34.08 3.46 -0.84
C ASP A 60 33.49 3.61 -2.26
N GLY A 61 32.93 4.79 -2.55
CA GLY A 61 32.41 5.17 -3.86
C GLY A 61 31.00 4.67 -4.19
N PHE A 62 30.45 5.19 -5.29
CA PHE A 62 29.06 4.96 -5.72
C PHE A 62 28.74 3.48 -6.00
N ASN A 63 29.66 2.74 -6.62
CA ASN A 63 29.43 1.32 -6.95
C ASN A 63 29.23 0.46 -5.70
N THR A 64 29.96 0.73 -4.62
CA THR A 64 29.85 0.01 -3.35
C THR A 64 28.56 0.40 -2.63
N PHE A 65 28.25 1.70 -2.60
CA PHE A 65 26.98 2.22 -2.09
C PHE A 65 25.78 1.59 -2.80
N TRP A 66 25.77 1.56 -4.13
CA TRP A 66 24.69 1.01 -4.94
C TRP A 66 24.41 -0.45 -4.61
N LYS A 67 25.47 -1.26 -4.42
CA LYS A 67 25.33 -2.65 -3.97
C LYS A 67 24.79 -2.74 -2.53
N HIS A 68 25.24 -1.87 -1.63
CA HIS A 68 24.83 -1.86 -0.22
C HIS A 68 23.32 -1.60 -0.05
N ILE A 69 22.78 -0.63 -0.79
CA ILE A 69 21.36 -0.27 -0.72
C ILE A 69 20.45 -1.15 -1.59
N ASN A 70 21.00 -2.17 -2.26
CA ASN A 70 20.26 -2.97 -3.25
C ASN A 70 19.71 -2.12 -4.41
N GLY A 71 20.53 -1.23 -4.97
CA GLY A 71 20.12 -0.23 -5.97
C GLY A 71 19.51 -0.81 -7.24
N ASN A 72 19.95 -2.00 -7.69
CA ASN A 72 19.33 -2.66 -8.85
C ASN A 72 17.89 -3.11 -8.57
N PHE A 73 17.58 -3.53 -7.33
CA PHE A 73 16.21 -3.84 -6.94
C PHE A 73 15.34 -2.59 -6.97
N PHE A 74 15.81 -1.48 -6.39
CA PHE A 74 15.10 -0.21 -6.44
C PHE A 74 14.90 0.27 -7.87
N LEU A 75 15.94 0.23 -8.70
CA LEU A 75 15.83 0.67 -10.10
C LEU A 75 14.78 -0.13 -10.87
N ALA A 76 14.77 -1.46 -10.73
CA ALA A 76 13.78 -2.32 -11.37
C ALA A 76 12.37 -2.10 -10.83
N LEU A 77 12.22 -1.92 -9.51
CA LEU A 77 10.91 -1.75 -8.89
C LEU A 77 10.31 -0.38 -9.21
N LEU A 78 11.09 0.69 -9.03
CA LEU A 78 10.68 2.06 -9.27
C LEU A 78 10.42 2.31 -10.75
N SER A 79 11.17 1.68 -11.67
CA SER A 79 10.87 1.77 -13.10
C SER A 79 9.50 1.15 -13.41
N GLY A 80 9.16 0.01 -12.80
CA GLY A 80 7.84 -0.60 -12.94
C GLY A 80 6.72 0.27 -12.42
N ILE A 81 6.88 0.84 -11.21
CA ILE A 81 5.91 1.76 -10.62
C ILE A 81 5.72 2.98 -11.53
N PHE A 82 6.81 3.55 -12.00
CA PHE A 82 6.78 4.71 -12.90
C PHE A 82 6.09 4.41 -14.23
N ILE A 83 6.42 3.28 -14.87
CA ILE A 83 5.74 2.82 -16.10
C ILE A 83 4.23 2.68 -15.85
N SER A 84 3.84 2.07 -14.73
CA SER A 84 2.43 1.90 -14.39
C SER A 84 1.70 3.23 -14.19
N ILE A 85 2.27 4.15 -13.43
CA ILE A 85 1.63 5.45 -13.18
C ILE A 85 1.45 6.20 -14.51
N LEU A 86 2.43 6.18 -15.41
CA LEU A 86 2.31 6.86 -16.71
C LEU A 86 1.32 6.18 -17.67
N SER A 87 1.27 4.85 -17.69
CA SER A 87 0.49 4.09 -18.67
C SER A 87 -0.92 3.71 -18.21
N LEU A 88 -1.09 3.36 -16.92
CA LEU A 88 -2.33 2.79 -16.39
C LEU A 88 -3.18 3.78 -15.61
N ALA A 89 -2.63 4.91 -15.14
CA ALA A 89 -3.36 5.81 -14.24
C ALA A 89 -4.67 6.33 -14.83
N LYS A 90 -4.67 6.69 -16.13
CA LYS A 90 -5.88 7.15 -16.82
C LYS A 90 -6.94 6.06 -16.94
N GLY A 91 -6.51 4.83 -17.27
CA GLY A 91 -7.42 3.69 -17.43
C GLY A 91 -8.05 3.26 -16.10
N VAL A 92 -7.25 3.19 -15.04
CA VAL A 92 -7.74 2.86 -13.69
C VAL A 92 -8.67 3.96 -13.17
N LYS A 93 -8.35 5.24 -13.38
CA LYS A 93 -9.24 6.36 -13.02
C LYS A 93 -10.59 6.23 -13.75
N TRP A 94 -10.57 6.00 -15.06
CA TRP A 94 -11.79 5.79 -15.84
C TRP A 94 -12.61 4.60 -15.32
N LEU A 95 -11.96 3.48 -15.00
CA LEU A 95 -12.64 2.32 -14.42
C LEU A 95 -13.23 2.60 -13.04
N LEU A 96 -12.57 3.40 -12.20
CA LEU A 96 -13.12 3.79 -10.89
C LEU A 96 -14.33 4.71 -11.01
N GLU A 97 -14.36 5.57 -12.02
CA GLU A 97 -15.48 6.49 -12.27
C GLU A 97 -16.68 5.78 -12.92
N ASN A 98 -16.44 4.84 -13.84
CA ASN A 98 -17.48 4.21 -14.65
C ASN A 98 -17.87 2.80 -14.18
N GLU A 99 -16.94 2.04 -13.61
CA GLU A 99 -17.12 0.65 -13.17
C GLU A 99 -16.61 0.39 -11.72
N PRO A 100 -16.99 1.23 -10.73
CA PRO A 100 -16.45 1.16 -9.38
C PRO A 100 -16.68 -0.19 -8.72
N ILE A 101 -17.89 -0.77 -8.84
CA ILE A 101 -18.24 -2.06 -8.25
C ILE A 101 -17.28 -3.14 -8.75
N GLY A 102 -16.95 -3.13 -10.04
CA GLY A 102 -16.05 -4.11 -10.64
C GLY A 102 -14.62 -3.99 -10.14
N VAL A 103 -14.08 -2.76 -10.11
CA VAL A 103 -12.73 -2.49 -9.59
C VAL A 103 -12.61 -2.91 -8.13
N TRP A 104 -13.52 -2.43 -7.28
CA TRP A 104 -13.51 -2.75 -5.85
C TRP A 104 -13.64 -4.26 -5.60
N SER A 105 -14.51 -4.94 -6.35
CA SER A 105 -14.67 -6.39 -6.23
C SER A 105 -13.40 -7.15 -6.59
N PHE A 106 -12.73 -6.76 -7.68
CA PHE A 106 -11.46 -7.36 -8.09
C PHE A 106 -10.39 -7.21 -6.99
N PHE A 107 -10.21 -6.02 -6.42
CA PHE A 107 -9.25 -5.79 -5.33
C PHE A 107 -9.67 -6.44 -4.01
N PHE A 108 -10.96 -6.53 -3.72
CA PHE A 108 -11.48 -7.29 -2.59
C PHE A 108 -11.10 -8.77 -2.70
N GLY A 109 -11.27 -9.37 -3.88
CA GLY A 109 -10.82 -10.72 -4.18
C GLY A 109 -9.31 -10.93 -4.02
N LEU A 110 -8.49 -9.99 -4.53
CA LEU A 110 -7.04 -9.99 -4.33
C LEU A 110 -6.68 -9.96 -2.85
N MET A 111 -7.33 -9.11 -2.04
CA MET A 111 -7.04 -9.02 -0.61
C MET A 111 -7.47 -10.27 0.16
N ILE A 112 -8.59 -10.91 -0.19
CA ILE A 112 -8.98 -12.20 0.38
C ILE A 112 -7.92 -13.27 0.08
N ALA A 113 -7.44 -13.34 -1.17
CA ALA A 113 -6.38 -14.28 -1.52
C ALA A 113 -5.11 -13.99 -0.72
N SER A 114 -4.74 -12.72 -0.55
CA SER A 114 -3.63 -12.32 0.31
C SER A 114 -3.81 -12.85 1.73
N ILE A 115 -4.94 -12.58 2.38
CA ILE A 115 -5.24 -13.04 3.74
C ILE A 115 -5.05 -14.56 3.85
N PHE A 116 -5.55 -15.32 2.86
CA PHE A 116 -5.41 -16.76 2.84
C PHE A 116 -3.95 -17.24 2.76
N PHE A 117 -3.12 -16.63 1.92
CA PHE A 117 -1.70 -16.98 1.82
C PHE A 117 -0.91 -16.58 3.06
N LEU A 118 -1.20 -15.42 3.64
CA LEU A 118 -0.48 -14.95 4.83
C LEU A 118 -0.83 -15.74 6.07
N ALA A 119 -2.09 -16.12 6.22
CA ALA A 119 -2.50 -17.03 7.28
C ALA A 119 -1.75 -18.37 7.20
N LYS A 120 -1.39 -18.85 6.00
CA LYS A 120 -0.59 -20.08 5.81
C LYS A 120 0.89 -19.91 6.14
N ASP A 121 1.45 -18.72 5.99
CA ASP A 121 2.84 -18.42 6.36
C ASP A 121 3.06 -18.35 7.87
N ILE A 122 1.99 -18.28 8.67
CA ILE A 122 2.04 -18.34 10.13
C ILE A 122 2.34 -19.78 10.56
N GLN A 123 3.58 -20.03 10.97
CA GLN A 123 4.03 -21.38 11.35
C GLN A 123 3.46 -21.88 12.68
N LYS A 124 3.16 -20.97 13.61
CA LYS A 124 2.63 -21.30 14.94
C LYS A 124 1.49 -20.37 15.31
N TRP A 125 0.30 -20.96 15.46
CA TRP A 125 -0.89 -20.30 15.99
C TRP A 125 -0.90 -20.42 17.51
N GLY A 126 -0.68 -19.29 18.20
CA GLY A 126 -0.76 -19.19 19.64
C GLY A 126 -1.63 -18.01 20.06
N PHE A 127 -1.92 -17.91 21.36
CA PHE A 127 -2.78 -16.86 21.90
C PHE A 127 -2.33 -15.44 21.51
N VAL A 128 -1.03 -15.16 21.61
CA VAL A 128 -0.44 -13.86 21.22
C VAL A 128 -0.63 -13.56 19.73
N THR A 129 -0.47 -14.56 18.87
CA THR A 129 -0.64 -14.44 17.41
C THR A 129 -2.08 -14.08 17.06
N ILE A 130 -3.05 -14.77 17.67
CA ILE A 130 -4.48 -14.51 17.46
C ILE A 130 -4.85 -13.12 17.98
N LEU A 131 -4.36 -12.74 19.17
CA LEU A 131 -4.63 -11.43 19.75
C LEU A 131 -4.05 -10.30 18.89
N ALA A 132 -2.84 -10.46 18.36
CA ALA A 132 -2.23 -9.50 17.45
C ALA A 132 -3.04 -9.33 16.15
N MET A 133 -3.54 -10.42 15.58
CA MET A 133 -4.40 -10.39 14.39
C MET A 133 -5.72 -9.66 14.67
N LEU A 134 -6.40 -9.98 15.78
CA LEU A 134 -7.66 -9.33 16.13
C LEU A 134 -7.46 -7.83 16.42
N PHE A 135 -6.45 -7.49 17.23
CA PHE A 135 -6.19 -6.11 17.62
C PHE A 135 -5.83 -5.23 16.41
N SER A 136 -4.94 -5.71 15.55
CA SER A 136 -4.58 -5.00 14.31
C SER A 136 -5.76 -4.86 13.34
N GLY A 137 -6.61 -5.89 13.23
CA GLY A 137 -7.81 -5.83 12.40
C GLY A 137 -8.85 -4.84 12.92
N ILE A 138 -9.08 -4.80 14.24
CA ILE A 138 -9.96 -3.80 14.85
C ILE A 138 -9.43 -2.38 14.60
N ILE A 139 -8.12 -2.16 14.79
CA ILE A 139 -7.49 -0.86 14.51
C ILE A 139 -7.67 -0.47 13.04
N ALA A 140 -7.35 -1.37 12.11
CA ALA A 140 -7.48 -1.09 10.69
C ALA A 140 -8.93 -0.78 10.31
N TYR A 141 -9.90 -1.55 10.82
CA TYR A 141 -11.32 -1.31 10.59
C TYR A 141 -11.76 0.06 11.10
N ILE A 142 -11.36 0.43 12.33
CA ILE A 142 -11.63 1.75 12.91
C ILE A 142 -11.07 2.86 12.00
N ILE A 143 -9.83 2.72 11.52
CA ILE A 143 -9.22 3.68 10.58
C ILE A 143 -10.09 3.84 9.31
N THR A 144 -10.72 2.77 8.82
CA THR A 144 -11.54 2.85 7.59
C THR A 144 -12.86 3.61 7.75
N ILE A 145 -13.39 3.74 8.98
CA ILE A 145 -14.69 4.36 9.25
C ILE A 145 -14.60 5.74 9.91
N ILE A 146 -13.42 6.11 10.42
CA ILE A 146 -13.17 7.42 11.03
C ILE A 146 -13.45 8.53 9.99
N PRO A 147 -14.20 9.58 10.35
CA PRO A 147 -14.40 10.73 9.47
C PRO A 147 -13.09 11.51 9.28
N PRO A 148 -12.83 12.07 8.09
CA PRO A 148 -11.67 12.93 7.86
C PRO A 148 -11.63 14.15 8.78
N LEU A 149 -10.44 14.47 9.30
CA LEU A 149 -10.18 15.69 10.04
C LEU A 149 -10.29 16.92 9.14
N ALA A 150 -10.60 18.07 9.76
CA ALA A 150 -10.59 19.35 9.06
C ALA A 150 -9.17 19.70 8.59
N SER A 151 -9.09 20.46 7.48
CA SER A 151 -7.81 20.84 6.89
C SER A 151 -6.92 21.57 7.88
N HIS A 152 -5.67 21.12 7.99
CA HIS A 152 -4.65 21.72 8.86
C HIS A 152 -3.38 22.01 8.06
N SER A 153 -2.76 23.17 8.32
CA SER A 153 -1.60 23.67 7.56
C SER A 153 -0.34 23.89 8.40
N GLY A 154 -0.37 23.58 9.70
CA GLY A 154 0.80 23.73 10.57
C GLY A 154 1.97 22.85 10.14
N LEU A 155 3.19 23.39 10.07
CA LEU A 155 4.37 22.66 9.58
C LEU A 155 4.67 21.39 10.39
N VAL A 156 4.58 21.46 11.72
CA VAL A 156 4.76 20.28 12.60
C VAL A 156 3.71 19.21 12.28
N TYR A 157 2.47 19.62 12.02
CA TYR A 157 1.39 18.72 11.64
C TYR A 157 1.67 18.05 10.29
N ILE A 158 2.13 18.82 9.30
CA ILE A 158 2.51 18.31 7.97
C ILE A 158 3.68 17.32 8.06
N PHE A 159 4.66 17.60 8.92
CA PHE A 159 5.77 16.67 9.17
C PHE A 159 5.26 15.30 9.64
N PHE A 160 4.43 15.26 10.69
CA PHE A 160 3.88 14.00 11.21
C PHE A 160 2.89 13.36 10.24
N SER A 161 2.14 14.15 9.47
CA SER A 161 1.26 13.64 8.42
C SER A 161 2.04 12.92 7.32
N GLY A 162 3.16 13.49 6.87
CA GLY A 162 4.07 12.84 5.93
C GLY A 162 4.69 11.56 6.49
N ALA A 163 5.10 11.59 7.76
CA ALA A 163 5.65 10.42 8.44
C ALA A 163 4.62 9.28 8.57
N LEU A 164 3.37 9.56 8.94
CA LEU A 164 2.33 8.55 9.05
C LEU A 164 1.87 8.03 7.69
N ALA A 165 1.72 8.92 6.70
CA ALA A 165 1.26 8.56 5.37
C ALA A 165 2.22 7.61 4.67
N ILE A 166 3.53 7.84 4.75
CA ILE A 166 4.51 6.95 4.12
C ILE A 166 4.61 5.59 4.84
N CYS A 167 4.44 5.57 6.17
CA CYS A 167 4.38 4.34 6.94
C CYS A 167 3.17 3.51 6.50
N ALA A 168 2.02 4.15 6.30
CA ALA A 168 0.83 3.50 5.78
C ALA A 168 1.00 3.03 4.34
N MET A 169 1.66 3.82 3.47
CA MET A 169 1.95 3.41 2.09
C MET A 169 2.80 2.13 2.01
N ILE A 170 3.63 1.88 3.02
CA ILE A 170 4.36 0.62 3.13
C ILE A 170 3.47 -0.46 3.76
N LEU A 171 2.72 -0.14 4.81
CA LEU A 171 1.89 -1.12 5.49
C LEU A 171 0.81 -1.69 4.54
N PRO A 172 0.69 -3.02 4.42
CA PRO A 172 -0.33 -3.62 3.56
C PRO A 172 -1.72 -3.34 4.13
N GLY A 173 -2.68 -3.02 3.26
CA GLY A 173 -4.09 -2.83 3.58
C GLY A 173 -4.58 -1.38 3.53
N ILE A 174 -3.73 -0.37 3.74
CA ILE A 174 -4.18 1.03 3.73
C ILE A 174 -3.24 1.92 2.90
N SER A 175 -3.78 2.67 1.94
CA SER A 175 -2.98 3.60 1.13
C SER A 175 -2.53 4.84 1.92
N GLY A 176 -1.32 5.34 1.67
CA GLY A 176 -0.82 6.58 2.29
C GLY A 176 -1.65 7.83 1.97
N ALA A 177 -2.18 7.92 0.74
CA ALA A 177 -3.08 9.00 0.34
C ALA A 177 -4.36 9.03 1.19
N PHE A 178 -4.95 7.86 1.50
CA PHE A 178 -6.09 7.78 2.40
C PHE A 178 -5.78 8.29 3.81
N ILE A 179 -4.60 7.96 4.36
CA ILE A 179 -4.17 8.53 5.65
C ILE A 179 -4.02 10.04 5.59
N LEU A 180 -3.52 10.61 4.48
CA LEU A 180 -3.45 12.08 4.33
C LEU A 180 -4.83 12.73 4.26
N VAL A 181 -5.82 12.08 3.64
CA VAL A 181 -7.20 12.54 3.63
C VAL A 181 -7.78 12.47 5.04
N LEU A 182 -7.59 11.37 5.76
CA LEU A 182 -8.04 11.24 7.16
C LEU A 182 -7.43 12.30 8.07
N LEU A 183 -6.16 12.63 7.86
CA LEU A 183 -5.47 13.69 8.59
C LEU A 183 -5.82 15.10 8.08
N GLY A 184 -6.65 15.27 7.05
CA GLY A 184 -6.93 16.60 6.50
C GLY A 184 -5.70 17.31 5.88
N ALA A 185 -4.60 16.59 5.67
CA ALA A 185 -3.36 17.14 5.13
C ALA A 185 -3.30 17.07 3.59
N TYR A 186 -4.12 16.21 2.98
CA TYR A 186 -4.09 15.93 1.54
C TYR A 186 -4.25 17.18 0.67
N HIS A 187 -5.28 17.98 0.93
CA HIS A 187 -5.53 19.22 0.18
C HIS A 187 -4.40 20.24 0.36
N THR A 188 -3.90 20.44 1.59
CA THR A 188 -2.75 21.31 1.86
C THR A 188 -1.52 20.91 1.04
N ILE A 189 -1.25 19.62 0.93
CA ILE A 189 -0.11 19.09 0.15
C ILE A 189 -0.33 19.31 -1.36
N LEU A 190 -1.53 19.06 -1.87
CA LEU A 190 -1.85 19.30 -3.29
C LEU A 190 -1.68 20.77 -3.67
N VAL A 191 -2.24 21.68 -2.87
CA VAL A 191 -2.09 23.13 -3.09
C VAL A 191 -0.63 23.55 -2.98
N ALA A 192 0.14 22.96 -2.07
CA ALA A 192 1.56 23.24 -1.95
C ALA A 192 2.36 22.78 -3.17
N LEU A 193 2.04 21.62 -3.74
CA LEU A 193 2.67 21.12 -4.96
C LEU A 193 2.35 21.99 -6.17
N ASP A 194 1.08 22.39 -6.33
CA ASP A 194 0.63 23.25 -7.43
C ASP A 194 1.30 24.64 -7.39
N ASN A 195 1.37 25.23 -6.19
CA ASN A 195 1.98 26.54 -5.98
C ASN A 195 3.49 26.50 -5.72
N TRP A 196 4.14 25.35 -5.87
CA TRP A 196 5.58 25.17 -5.58
C TRP A 196 6.01 25.69 -4.20
N ASN A 197 5.17 25.50 -3.18
CA ASN A 197 5.48 25.88 -1.80
C ASN A 197 6.54 24.93 -1.21
N LEU A 198 7.81 25.26 -1.45
CA LEU A 198 8.96 24.46 -1.06
C LEU A 198 9.06 24.24 0.46
N SER A 199 8.50 25.14 1.28
CA SER A 199 8.49 24.97 2.73
C SER A 199 7.60 23.81 3.16
N ILE A 200 6.35 23.75 2.67
CA ILE A 200 5.43 22.65 2.97
C ILE A 200 5.92 21.35 2.34
N ILE A 201 6.34 21.40 1.07
CA ILE A 201 6.87 20.22 0.35
C ILE A 201 8.11 19.67 1.09
N GLY A 202 9.04 20.54 1.47
CA GLY A 202 10.26 20.16 2.17
C GLY A 202 9.98 19.52 3.52
N VAL A 203 9.08 20.12 4.32
CA VAL A 203 8.70 19.59 5.64
C VAL A 203 7.97 18.25 5.50
N PHE A 204 7.05 18.12 4.54
CA PHE A 204 6.38 16.86 4.22
C PHE A 204 7.38 15.78 3.82
N ALA A 205 8.32 16.09 2.92
CA ALA A 205 9.34 15.16 2.46
C ALA A 205 10.28 14.71 3.60
N LEU A 206 10.68 15.63 4.49
CA LEU A 206 11.46 15.30 5.67
C LEU A 206 10.69 14.38 6.62
N GLY A 207 9.40 14.65 6.83
CA GLY A 207 8.51 13.78 7.59
C GLY A 207 8.42 12.38 6.98
N ALA A 208 8.23 12.28 5.67
CA ALA A 208 8.20 11.02 4.96
C ALA A 208 9.54 10.26 5.08
N ILE A 209 10.68 10.92 4.86
CA ILE A 209 12.00 10.28 5.03
C ILE A 209 12.19 9.78 6.47
N PHE A 210 11.80 10.57 7.46
CA PHE A 210 11.88 10.15 8.86
C PHE A 210 10.97 8.94 9.15
N GLY A 211 9.72 8.99 8.69
CA GLY A 211 8.72 7.92 8.86
C GLY A 211 9.18 6.61 8.24
N ILE A 212 9.54 6.62 6.95
CA ILE A 212 9.95 5.40 6.23
C ILE A 212 11.18 4.74 6.85
N LEU A 213 12.17 5.52 7.27
CA LEU A 213 13.41 5.00 7.86
C LEU A 213 13.21 4.45 9.28
N SER A 214 12.42 5.14 10.10
CA SER A 214 12.11 4.67 11.46
C SER A 214 11.21 3.44 11.44
N PHE A 215 10.17 3.45 10.61
CA PHE A 215 9.24 2.35 10.48
C PHE A 215 9.88 1.10 9.86
N SER A 216 10.71 1.26 8.82
CA SER A 216 11.39 0.11 8.20
C SER A 216 12.36 -0.57 9.17
N LYS A 217 13.00 0.16 10.08
CA LYS A 217 13.81 -0.41 11.16
C LYS A 217 12.95 -1.22 12.14
N ALA A 218 11.86 -0.62 12.62
CA ALA A 218 10.95 -1.28 13.55
C ALA A 218 10.38 -2.56 12.95
N LEU A 219 9.92 -2.48 11.70
CA LEU A 219 9.32 -3.61 11.00
C LEU A 219 10.33 -4.72 10.68
N LYS A 220 11.56 -4.36 10.28
CA LYS A 220 12.65 -5.35 10.12
C LYS A 220 12.96 -6.07 11.42
N TRP A 221 13.02 -5.34 12.54
CA TRP A 221 13.23 -5.93 13.86
C TRP A 221 12.10 -6.89 14.24
N LEU A 222 10.84 -6.50 13.98
CA LEU A 222 9.66 -7.33 14.19
C LEU A 222 9.69 -8.62 13.36
N PHE A 223 10.01 -8.55 12.06
CA PHE A 223 10.15 -9.75 11.24
C PHE A 223 11.26 -10.69 11.72
N THR A 224 12.34 -10.14 12.29
CA THR A 224 13.48 -10.93 12.75
C THR A 224 13.19 -11.64 14.08
N HIS A 225 12.48 -10.99 15.01
CA HIS A 225 12.28 -11.51 16.37
C HIS A 225 10.86 -12.07 16.63
N TYR A 226 9.85 -11.58 15.92
CA TYR A 226 8.43 -11.85 16.17
C TYR A 226 7.67 -12.24 14.89
N ARG A 227 8.32 -12.97 13.97
CA ARG A 227 7.79 -13.29 12.63
C ARG A 227 6.31 -13.68 12.60
N ASN A 228 5.91 -14.70 13.38
CA ASN A 228 4.52 -15.19 13.39
C ASN A 228 3.53 -14.09 13.83
N THR A 229 3.88 -13.35 14.88
CA THR A 229 3.05 -12.24 15.39
C THR A 229 2.99 -11.09 14.39
N THR A 230 4.09 -10.79 13.69
CA THR A 230 4.14 -9.75 12.65
C THR A 230 3.25 -10.12 11.47
N ILE A 231 3.38 -11.34 10.94
CA ILE A 231 2.55 -11.80 9.82
C ILE A 231 1.07 -11.83 10.23
N ALA A 232 0.76 -12.29 11.44
CA ALA A 232 -0.60 -12.26 11.96
C ALA A 232 -1.16 -10.85 12.13
N GLY A 233 -0.35 -9.90 12.62
CA GLY A 233 -0.72 -8.49 12.70
C GLY A 233 -0.96 -7.86 11.32
N LEU A 234 -0.12 -8.16 10.33
CA LEU A 234 -0.33 -7.71 8.95
C LEU A 234 -1.58 -8.33 8.33
N THR A 235 -1.82 -9.62 8.58
CA THR A 235 -3.02 -10.34 8.14
C THR A 235 -4.27 -9.71 8.74
N GLY A 236 -4.27 -9.46 10.05
CA GLY A 236 -5.35 -8.78 10.76
C GLY A 236 -5.61 -7.39 10.20
N PHE A 237 -4.55 -6.61 9.99
CA PHE A 237 -4.65 -5.28 9.40
C PHE A 237 -5.30 -5.31 7.99
N ILE A 238 -4.92 -6.27 7.14
CA ILE A 238 -5.57 -6.45 5.82
C ILE A 238 -7.05 -6.83 6.00
N ILE A 239 -7.38 -7.75 6.91
CA ILE A 239 -8.79 -8.13 7.21
C ILE A 239 -9.60 -6.88 7.60
N GLY A 240 -9.11 -6.06 8.52
CA GLY A 240 -9.81 -4.83 8.93
C GLY A 240 -9.95 -3.82 7.80
N SER A 241 -8.97 -3.76 6.90
CA SER A 241 -9.00 -2.86 5.74
C SER A 241 -9.91 -3.31 4.59
N LEU A 242 -10.41 -4.56 4.59
CA LEU A 242 -11.35 -5.06 3.58
C LEU A 242 -12.57 -4.14 3.44
N ASN A 243 -13.00 -3.52 4.53
CA ASN A 243 -14.07 -2.55 4.53
C ASN A 243 -13.85 -1.39 3.55
N LYS A 244 -12.60 -0.94 3.37
CA LYS A 244 -12.30 0.20 2.49
C LYS A 244 -12.39 -0.16 1.00
N VAL A 245 -12.20 -1.42 0.63
CA VAL A 245 -12.36 -1.88 -0.77
C VAL A 245 -13.69 -2.59 -1.00
N TRP A 246 -14.61 -2.52 -0.04
CA TRP A 246 -15.92 -3.13 -0.18
C TRP A 246 -16.67 -2.54 -1.40
N PRO A 247 -17.29 -3.35 -2.28
CA PRO A 247 -17.82 -2.83 -3.55
C PRO A 247 -19.01 -1.87 -3.43
N TRP A 248 -19.81 -2.01 -2.38
CA TRP A 248 -21.05 -1.27 -2.20
C TRP A 248 -20.92 -0.24 -1.09
N LYS A 249 -20.91 1.03 -1.48
CA LYS A 249 -20.73 2.15 -0.56
C LYS A 249 -21.76 3.24 -0.79
N GLU A 250 -22.16 3.86 0.29
CA GLU A 250 -22.94 5.09 0.31
C GLU A 250 -21.99 6.26 0.56
N VAL A 251 -22.03 7.28 -0.31
CA VAL A 251 -21.19 8.48 -0.14
C VAL A 251 -21.85 9.39 0.90
N LEU A 252 -21.23 9.50 2.07
CA LEU A 252 -21.72 10.36 3.15
C LEU A 252 -21.28 11.82 2.98
N ARG A 253 -20.14 12.04 2.33
CA ARG A 253 -19.61 13.39 2.09
C ARG A 253 -18.79 13.44 0.80
N TYR A 254 -19.13 14.42 -0.02
CA TYR A 254 -18.32 14.82 -1.17
C TYR A 254 -17.32 15.91 -0.76
N GLY A 255 -16.13 15.85 -1.34
CA GLY A 255 -15.13 16.91 -1.35
C GLY A 255 -14.82 17.32 -2.78
N THR A 256 -13.92 18.27 -2.95
CA THR A 256 -13.49 18.74 -4.27
C THR A 256 -12.04 18.34 -4.49
N ASP A 257 -11.72 17.73 -5.64
CA ASP A 257 -10.34 17.43 -6.03
C ASP A 257 -9.59 18.70 -6.52
N SER A 258 -8.30 18.56 -6.82
CA SER A 258 -7.46 19.66 -7.33
C SER A 258 -7.90 20.24 -8.67
N HIS A 259 -8.85 19.60 -9.36
CA HIS A 259 -9.39 20.01 -10.65
C HIS A 259 -10.83 20.52 -10.56
N GLY A 260 -11.38 20.66 -9.35
CA GLY A 260 -12.75 21.14 -9.14
C GLY A 260 -13.82 20.06 -9.21
N ASN A 261 -13.46 18.78 -9.38
CA ASN A 261 -14.44 17.69 -9.48
C ASN A 261 -14.89 17.23 -8.09
N GLN A 262 -16.16 16.85 -7.96
CA GLN A 262 -16.65 16.22 -6.73
C GLN A 262 -16.10 14.80 -6.60
N VAL A 263 -15.47 14.51 -5.46
CA VAL A 263 -14.93 13.19 -5.13
C VAL A 263 -15.47 12.74 -3.78
N ALA A 264 -15.78 11.45 -3.66
CA ALA A 264 -16.19 10.86 -2.38
C ALA A 264 -15.03 10.90 -1.38
N ILE A 265 -15.16 11.69 -0.31
CA ILE A 265 -14.13 11.80 0.74
C ILE A 265 -14.47 10.99 1.99
N TRP A 266 -15.75 10.68 2.19
CA TRP A 266 -16.21 9.83 3.27
C TRP A 266 -17.36 8.95 2.80
N GLU A 267 -17.20 7.66 3.04
CA GLU A 267 -18.05 6.61 2.50
C GLU A 267 -18.41 5.65 3.63
N LYS A 268 -19.62 5.09 3.58
CA LYS A 268 -20.08 4.03 4.47
C LYS A 268 -20.33 2.78 3.66
N SER A 269 -19.73 1.67 4.09
CA SER A 269 -20.01 0.37 3.50
C SER A 269 -21.44 -0.06 3.81
N ILE A 270 -22.16 -0.49 2.77
CA ILE A 270 -23.55 -0.94 2.85
C ILE A 270 -23.70 -2.32 2.23
N LEU A 271 -24.84 -2.97 2.47
CA LEU A 271 -25.14 -4.25 1.85
C LEU A 271 -25.56 -4.04 0.38
N PRO A 272 -25.33 -5.04 -0.51
CA PRO A 272 -25.79 -4.98 -1.89
C PRO A 272 -27.30 -4.77 -1.99
N THR A 273 -28.06 -5.27 -1.02
CA THR A 273 -29.53 -5.15 -0.95
C THR A 273 -30.02 -3.73 -0.65
N THR A 274 -29.17 -2.90 -0.06
CA THR A 274 -29.46 -1.51 0.28
C THR A 274 -28.77 -0.52 -0.67
N TYR A 275 -28.14 -1.03 -1.74
CA TYR A 275 -27.40 -0.20 -2.69
C TYR A 275 -28.36 0.61 -3.55
N ASP A 276 -28.13 1.91 -3.63
CA ASP A 276 -28.89 2.81 -4.48
C ASP A 276 -28.44 2.64 -5.93
N GLY A 277 -29.18 1.82 -6.70
CA GLY A 277 -28.87 1.47 -8.08
C GLY A 277 -28.81 -0.03 -8.33
N ASN A 278 -28.20 -0.44 -9.44
CA ASN A 278 -27.98 -1.87 -9.72
C ASN A 278 -26.74 -2.35 -8.95
N PRO A 279 -26.88 -3.27 -7.98
CA PRO A 279 -25.74 -3.76 -7.20
C PRO A 279 -24.80 -4.68 -8.00
N GLN A 280 -25.16 -5.11 -9.21
CA GLN A 280 -24.30 -5.90 -10.10
C GLN A 280 -23.65 -7.13 -9.42
N ILE A 281 -24.40 -7.82 -8.56
CA ILE A 281 -23.88 -8.86 -7.65
C ILE A 281 -23.11 -9.97 -8.38
N ILE A 282 -23.62 -10.43 -9.52
CA ILE A 282 -22.98 -11.50 -10.31
C ILE A 282 -21.61 -11.03 -10.83
N MET A 283 -21.53 -9.80 -11.33
CA MET A 283 -20.28 -9.21 -11.82
C MET A 283 -19.30 -9.02 -10.67
N ALA A 284 -19.77 -8.51 -9.52
CA ALA A 284 -18.97 -8.33 -8.32
C ALA A 284 -18.34 -9.65 -7.85
N ILE A 285 -19.14 -10.71 -7.69
CA ILE A 285 -18.65 -12.04 -7.28
C ILE A 285 -17.66 -12.60 -8.32
N SER A 286 -17.98 -12.44 -9.62
CA SER A 286 -17.12 -12.94 -10.70
C SER A 286 -15.76 -12.23 -10.71
N LEU A 287 -15.74 -10.90 -10.59
CA LEU A 287 -14.49 -10.13 -10.55
C LEU A 287 -13.70 -10.36 -9.27
N ALA A 288 -14.37 -10.54 -8.12
CA ALA A 288 -13.70 -10.96 -6.90
C ALA A 288 -13.05 -12.35 -7.05
N PHE A 289 -13.74 -13.29 -7.69
CA PHE A 289 -13.15 -14.61 -7.98
C PHE A 289 -11.98 -14.51 -8.96
N VAL A 290 -12.05 -13.66 -9.97
CA VAL A 290 -10.94 -13.39 -10.90
C VAL A 290 -9.75 -12.79 -10.15
N GLY A 291 -9.97 -11.79 -9.31
CA GLY A 291 -8.91 -11.20 -8.47
C GLY A 291 -8.27 -12.24 -7.56
N PHE A 292 -9.07 -13.03 -6.86
CA PHE A 292 -8.58 -14.12 -6.01
C PHE A 292 -7.75 -15.13 -6.81
N SER A 293 -8.27 -15.58 -7.96
CA SER A 293 -7.67 -16.61 -8.81
C SER A 293 -6.39 -16.14 -9.49
N LEU A 294 -6.33 -14.87 -9.91
CA LEU A 294 -5.11 -14.24 -10.43
C LEU A 294 -4.00 -14.32 -9.39
N LEU A 295 -4.30 -13.94 -8.14
CA LEU A 295 -3.32 -14.02 -7.08
C LEU A 295 -2.88 -15.44 -6.77
N TYR A 296 -3.86 -16.33 -6.66
CA TYR A 296 -3.63 -17.72 -6.37
C TYR A 296 -2.73 -18.37 -7.44
N GLY A 297 -2.98 -18.06 -8.71
CA GLY A 297 -2.17 -18.51 -9.84
C GLY A 297 -0.75 -17.96 -9.80
N LEU A 298 -0.59 -16.65 -9.53
CA LEU A 298 0.73 -16.02 -9.41
C LEU A 298 1.58 -16.65 -8.31
N GLU A 299 0.99 -16.91 -7.14
CA GLU A 299 1.69 -17.51 -6.01
C GLU A 299 2.07 -18.97 -6.26
N LYS A 300 1.16 -19.74 -6.86
CA LYS A 300 1.42 -21.14 -7.25
C LYS A 300 2.51 -21.23 -8.32
N TRP A 301 2.55 -20.28 -9.25
CA TRP A 301 3.60 -20.22 -10.27
C TRP A 301 4.95 -19.80 -9.68
N ALA A 302 4.98 -18.77 -8.84
CA ALA A 302 6.20 -18.31 -8.18
C ALA A 302 6.83 -19.39 -7.28
N SER A 303 6.01 -20.16 -6.57
CA SER A 303 6.48 -21.31 -5.78
C SER A 303 6.99 -22.47 -6.64
N SER A 304 6.45 -22.68 -7.83
CA SER A 304 6.97 -23.66 -8.80
C SER A 304 8.36 -23.27 -9.33
N LEU A 305 8.64 -21.98 -9.52
CA LEU A 305 9.94 -21.50 -10.01
C LEU A 305 11.05 -21.62 -8.96
N LYS A 306 10.73 -21.62 -7.65
CA LYS A 306 11.71 -21.82 -6.57
C LYS A 306 12.13 -23.28 -6.37
N LYS A 307 11.37 -24.24 -6.93
CA LYS A 307 11.64 -25.69 -6.82
C LYS A 307 12.53 -26.23 -7.94
N ASN A 308 12.78 -25.43 -8.98
CA ASN A 308 13.69 -25.74 -10.10
C ASN A 308 14.95 -24.88 -10.02
#